data_AF-A0A6I6DJ86-F1
#
_entry.id   AF-A0A6I6DJ86-F1
#
_cell.length_a   1.000
_cell.length_b   1.000
_cell.length_c   1.000
_cell.angle_alpha   90.00
_cell.angle_beta   90.00
_cell.angle_gamma   90.00
#
_symmetry.space_group_name_H-M   'P 1'
#
loop_
_entity.id
_entity.type
_entity.pdbx_description
1 polymer ?
#
loop_
_entity_poly.entity_id
_entity_poly.type
_entity_poly.pdbx_seq_one_letter_code
_entity_poly.pdbx_strand_id
1 'polypeptide(L)'
;MQIPEANGVPKFIFLIIILTLAGMFTYATYFDNKQVEKVRSEQSINDFYSAYFNKDYETVANNLSVFWISRFLPEYATLTPEELIANREELVAEAADVIASIEEDNYLAATLGVDVLSEYTKNSEYSSLVVYEILEDGAIVGMEVAILIEELGQPRIFDFSQIQSYELQQILEIDLEELDETFEELLDPASSVNE
;
A
#
# COMPACT_ATOMS: atom_id res chain seq x y z
N MET A 1 -15.57 -67.88 15.08
CA MET A 1 -15.84 -66.42 15.09
C MET A 1 -14.69 -65.78 14.32
N GLN A 2 -14.91 -65.34 13.08
CA GLN A 2 -13.87 -64.68 12.28
C GLN A 2 -13.76 -63.23 12.76
N ILE A 3 -12.56 -62.81 13.16
CA ILE A 3 -12.25 -61.42 13.49
C ILE A 3 -12.11 -60.71 12.13
N PRO A 4 -12.87 -59.65 11.83
CA PRO A 4 -12.69 -58.93 10.57
C PRO A 4 -11.30 -58.30 10.59
N GLU A 5 -10.55 -58.45 9.49
CA GLU A 5 -9.28 -57.75 9.33
C GLU A 5 -9.52 -56.25 9.55
N ALA A 6 -8.77 -55.67 10.49
CA ALA A 6 -8.72 -54.23 10.66
C ALA A 6 -8.12 -53.66 9.37
N ASN A 7 -8.98 -53.17 8.48
CA ASN A 7 -8.58 -52.39 7.31
C ASN A 7 -7.85 -51.13 7.81
N GLY A 8 -6.55 -51.25 8.01
CA GLY A 8 -5.68 -50.15 8.42
C GLY A 8 -5.79 -49.01 7.42
N VAL A 9 -5.75 -47.77 7.91
CA VAL A 9 -5.82 -46.55 7.10
C VAL A 9 -4.85 -46.69 5.92
N PRO A 10 -5.35 -46.66 4.67
CA PRO A 10 -4.50 -46.84 3.50
C PRO A 10 -3.36 -45.82 3.48
N LYS A 11 -2.13 -46.28 3.23
CA LYS A 11 -0.93 -45.42 3.25
C LYS A 11 -0.99 -44.24 2.27
N PHE A 12 -1.80 -44.34 1.22
CA PHE A 12 -2.03 -43.24 0.27
C PHE A 12 -2.77 -42.05 0.91
N ILE A 13 -3.52 -42.25 2.00
CA ILE A 13 -4.21 -41.16 2.71
C ILE A 13 -3.20 -40.21 3.33
N PHE A 14 -2.07 -40.71 3.86
CA PHE A 14 -0.99 -39.85 4.34
C PHE A 14 -0.38 -39.01 3.22
N LEU A 15 -0.27 -39.58 2.02
CA LEU A 15 0.23 -38.88 0.83
C LEU A 15 -0.74 -37.76 0.39
N ILE A 16 -2.05 -38.03 0.43
CA ILE A 16 -3.09 -37.02 0.19
C ILE A 16 -3.06 -35.92 1.25
N ILE A 17 -2.94 -36.26 2.53
CA ILE A 17 -2.88 -35.28 3.62
C ILE A 17 -1.67 -34.35 3.43
N ILE A 18 -0.50 -34.89 3.11
CA ILE A 18 0.71 -34.09 2.84
C ILE A 18 0.49 -33.17 1.63
N LEU A 19 -0.11 -33.67 0.54
CA LEU A 19 -0.43 -32.87 -0.65
C LEU A 19 -1.43 -31.75 -0.35
N THR A 20 -2.48 -32.03 0.44
CA THR A 20 -3.47 -31.03 0.83
C THR A 20 -2.85 -29.98 1.74
N LEU A 21 -2.04 -30.38 2.73
CA LEU A 21 -1.33 -29.44 3.60
C LEU A 21 -0.35 -28.57 2.83
N ALA A 22 0.41 -29.15 1.89
CA ALA A 22 1.30 -28.40 1.02
C ALA A 22 0.52 -27.43 0.11
N GLY A 23 -0.64 -27.84 -0.40
CA GLY A 23 -1.53 -26.99 -1.19
C GLY A 23 -2.11 -25.83 -0.38
N MET A 24 -2.58 -26.10 0.85
CA MET A 24 -3.10 -25.06 1.76
C MET A 24 -2.00 -24.10 2.20
N PHE A 25 -0.80 -24.61 2.52
CA PHE A 25 0.35 -23.76 2.83
C PHE A 25 0.70 -22.87 1.64
N THR A 26 0.86 -23.43 0.44
CA THR A 26 1.16 -22.65 -0.77
C THR A 26 0.08 -21.60 -1.06
N TYR A 27 -1.20 -21.96 -0.90
CA TYR A 27 -2.30 -21.03 -1.08
C TYR A 27 -2.26 -19.87 -0.07
N ALA A 28 -2.09 -20.18 1.21
CA ALA A 28 -2.01 -19.17 2.27
C ALA A 28 -0.81 -18.24 2.08
N THR A 29 0.38 -18.81 1.83
CA THR A 29 1.62 -18.02 1.78
C THR A 29 1.75 -17.17 0.52
N TYR A 30 1.17 -17.59 -0.62
CA TYR A 30 1.38 -16.90 -1.90
C TYR A 30 0.13 -16.24 -2.48
N PHE A 31 -1.07 -16.81 -2.32
CA PHE A 31 -2.29 -16.26 -2.91
C PHE A 31 -3.06 -15.36 -1.95
N ASP A 32 -3.14 -15.75 -0.69
CA ASP A 32 -3.78 -14.90 0.33
C ASP A 32 -2.93 -13.66 0.60
N ASN A 33 -1.61 -13.81 0.80
CA ASN A 33 -0.72 -12.68 1.05
C ASN A 33 -0.74 -11.63 -0.08
N LYS A 34 -0.62 -12.04 -1.35
CA LYS A 34 -0.65 -11.08 -2.47
C LYS A 34 -1.99 -10.36 -2.63
N GLN A 35 -3.10 -11.04 -2.34
CA GLN A 35 -4.41 -10.39 -2.34
C GLN A 35 -4.58 -9.48 -1.13
N VAL A 36 -4.07 -9.87 0.03
CA VAL A 36 -4.07 -9.03 1.23
C VAL A 36 -3.25 -7.77 1.01
N GLU A 37 -2.03 -7.86 0.49
CA GLU A 37 -1.17 -6.72 0.14
C GLU A 37 -1.89 -5.77 -0.82
N LYS A 38 -2.47 -6.31 -1.89
CA LYS A 38 -3.27 -5.53 -2.84
C LYS A 38 -4.40 -4.77 -2.15
N VAL A 39 -5.21 -5.47 -1.36
CA VAL A 39 -6.33 -4.84 -0.65
C VAL A 39 -5.82 -3.76 0.32
N ARG A 40 -4.68 -3.96 0.98
CA ARG A 40 -4.08 -2.97 1.89
C ARG A 40 -3.63 -1.71 1.15
N SER A 41 -2.96 -1.86 0.00
CA SER A 41 -2.51 -0.72 -0.81
C SER A 41 -3.70 0.07 -1.36
N GLU A 42 -4.72 -0.62 -1.87
CA GLU A 42 -5.98 0.00 -2.33
C GLU A 42 -6.73 0.68 -1.17
N GLN A 43 -6.72 0.08 0.02
CA GLN A 43 -7.34 0.65 1.21
C GLN A 43 -6.64 1.94 1.66
N SER A 44 -5.32 2.03 1.57
CA SER A 44 -4.59 3.25 1.94
C SER A 44 -5.04 4.47 1.11
N ILE A 45 -5.34 4.28 -0.18
CA ILE A 45 -5.91 5.32 -1.04
C ILE A 45 -7.30 5.73 -0.56
N ASN A 46 -8.16 4.73 -0.29
CA ASN A 46 -9.51 4.99 0.18
C ASN A 46 -9.53 5.71 1.54
N ASP A 47 -8.66 5.31 2.47
CA ASP A 47 -8.53 5.92 3.79
C ASP A 47 -8.01 7.36 3.67
N PHE A 48 -7.01 7.61 2.82
CA PHE A 48 -6.50 8.95 2.54
C PHE A 48 -7.58 9.89 2.03
N TYR A 49 -8.28 9.52 0.95
CA TYR A 49 -9.29 10.41 0.36
C TYR A 49 -10.54 10.54 1.21
N SER A 50 -10.96 9.45 1.87
CA SER A 50 -12.07 9.52 2.82
C SER A 50 -11.74 10.48 3.96
N ALA A 51 -10.52 10.42 4.50
CA ALA A 51 -10.08 11.35 5.53
C ALA A 51 -10.00 12.79 5.01
N TYR A 52 -9.43 12.99 3.82
CA TYR A 52 -9.31 14.30 3.18
C TYR A 52 -10.68 14.96 2.95
N PHE A 53 -11.64 14.21 2.41
CA PHE A 53 -13.01 14.71 2.18
C PHE A 53 -13.74 15.03 3.50
N ASN A 54 -13.41 14.33 4.58
CA ASN A 54 -13.96 14.57 5.91
C ASN A 54 -13.14 15.59 6.74
N LYS A 55 -12.09 16.19 6.16
CA LYS A 55 -11.16 17.10 6.84
C LYS A 55 -10.49 16.49 8.08
N ASP A 56 -10.31 15.16 8.08
CA ASP A 56 -9.54 14.42 9.09
C ASP A 56 -8.05 14.44 8.69
N TYR A 57 -7.40 15.58 8.90
CA TYR A 57 -6.03 15.79 8.44
C TYR A 57 -4.99 14.95 9.19
N GLU A 58 -5.32 14.45 10.39
CA GLU A 58 -4.49 13.49 11.11
C GLU A 58 -4.43 12.16 10.37
N THR A 59 -5.59 11.64 9.93
CA THR A 59 -5.63 10.41 9.12
C THR A 59 -5.03 10.62 7.71
N VAL A 60 -5.20 11.82 7.12
CA VAL A 60 -4.52 12.18 5.85
C VAL A 60 -3.00 12.10 6.01
N ALA A 61 -2.45 12.81 7.00
CA ALA A 61 -1.02 12.82 7.29
C ALA A 61 -0.53 11.40 7.61
N ASN A 62 -1.29 10.63 8.39
CA ASN A 62 -0.92 9.26 8.71
C ASN A 62 -0.89 8.33 7.49
N ASN A 63 -1.65 8.58 6.42
CA ASN A 63 -1.59 7.76 5.20
C ASN A 63 -0.44 8.15 4.25
N LEU A 64 0.21 9.29 4.49
CA LEU A 64 1.37 9.73 3.74
C LEU A 64 2.67 9.13 4.32
N SER A 65 3.66 8.97 3.44
CA SER A 65 5.01 8.60 3.82
C SER A 65 5.71 9.75 4.53
N VAL A 66 6.57 9.46 5.52
CA VAL A 66 7.42 10.50 6.16
C VAL A 66 8.34 11.19 5.15
N PHE A 67 8.72 10.50 4.08
CA PHE A 67 9.54 11.06 2.98
C PHE A 67 8.77 12.05 2.11
N TRP A 68 7.45 11.90 2.01
CA TRP A 68 6.60 12.88 1.35
C TRP A 68 6.31 14.06 2.27
N ILE A 69 5.95 13.78 3.52
CA ILE A 69 5.61 14.77 4.54
C ILE A 69 6.76 15.74 4.82
N SER A 70 7.99 15.23 4.95
CA SER A 70 9.18 16.04 5.24
C SER A 70 9.45 17.14 4.21
N ARG A 71 8.88 17.05 3.00
CA ARG A 71 8.94 18.11 1.97
C ARG A 71 8.23 19.40 2.42
N PHE A 72 7.29 19.31 3.35
CA PHE A 72 6.54 20.43 3.91
C PHE A 72 7.07 20.92 5.26
N LEU A 73 7.98 20.16 5.87
CA LEU A 73 8.51 20.43 7.21
C LEU A 73 10.03 20.66 7.12
N PRO A 74 10.47 21.88 6.72
CA PRO A 74 11.87 22.20 6.47
C PRO A 74 12.81 21.96 7.67
N GLU A 75 12.29 21.94 8.89
CA GLU A 75 13.03 21.59 10.12
C GLU A 75 13.52 20.13 10.12
N TYR A 76 12.84 19.22 9.41
CA TYR A 76 13.22 17.81 9.28
C TYR A 76 14.11 17.54 8.06
N ALA A 77 14.41 18.54 7.23
CA ALA A 77 15.16 18.38 5.98
C ALA A 77 16.61 17.89 6.16
N THR A 78 17.12 17.92 7.39
CA THR A 78 18.49 17.46 7.72
C THR A 78 18.53 16.07 8.36
N LEU A 79 17.36 15.49 8.67
CA LEU A 79 17.28 14.15 9.24
C LEU A 79 17.60 13.09 8.18
N THR A 80 18.20 12.00 8.63
CA THR A 80 18.39 10.81 7.80
C THR A 80 17.05 10.07 7.60
N PRO A 81 16.96 9.15 6.62
CA PRO A 81 15.76 8.33 6.45
C PRO A 81 15.32 7.57 7.71
N GLU A 82 16.28 6.96 8.42
CA GLU A 82 16.01 6.25 9.69
C GLU A 82 15.46 7.20 10.76
N GLU A 83 16.01 8.41 10.86
CA GLU A 83 15.54 9.43 11.81
C GLU A 83 14.13 9.92 11.46
N LEU A 84 13.79 10.07 10.17
CA LEU A 84 12.44 10.41 9.73
C LEU A 84 11.43 9.33 10.14
N ILE A 85 11.75 8.05 9.91
CA ILE A 85 10.89 6.92 10.31
C ILE A 85 10.74 6.87 11.84
N ALA A 86 11.85 7.06 12.58
CA ALA A 86 11.83 7.04 14.04
C ALA A 86 10.99 8.16 14.66
N ASN A 87 10.90 9.32 14.00
CA ASN A 87 10.12 10.48 14.44
C ASN A 87 8.75 10.58 13.74
N ARG A 88 8.24 9.49 13.14
CA ARG A 88 6.97 9.49 12.39
C ARG A 88 5.81 10.13 13.13
N GLU A 89 5.63 9.82 14.42
CA GLU A 89 4.49 10.32 15.21
C GLU A 89 4.48 11.86 15.27
N GLU A 90 5.64 12.47 15.50
CA GLU A 90 5.79 13.92 15.55
C GLU A 90 5.60 14.56 14.16
N LEU A 91 6.23 13.97 13.13
CA LEU A 91 6.08 14.40 11.73
C LEU A 91 4.62 14.39 11.26
N VAL A 92 3.88 13.33 11.58
CA VAL A 92 2.46 13.18 11.20
C VAL A 92 1.62 14.25 11.90
N ALA A 93 1.85 14.51 13.19
CA ALA A 93 1.12 15.53 13.93
C ALA A 93 1.36 16.93 13.35
N GLU A 94 2.62 17.30 13.11
CA GLU A 94 2.96 18.61 12.53
C GLU A 94 2.44 18.76 11.09
N ALA A 95 2.52 17.71 10.29
CA ALA A 95 1.99 17.71 8.93
C ALA A 95 0.47 17.89 8.90
N ALA A 96 -0.26 17.28 9.83
CA ALA A 96 -1.69 17.45 9.95
C ALA A 96 -2.06 18.92 10.20
N ASP A 97 -1.32 19.62 11.07
CA ASP A 97 -1.51 21.06 11.33
C ASP A 97 -1.20 21.93 10.10
N VAL A 98 -0.13 21.60 9.36
CA VAL A 98 0.24 22.30 8.12
C VAL A 98 -0.83 22.09 7.04
N ILE A 99 -1.28 20.85 6.83
CA ILE A 99 -2.32 20.52 5.85
C ILE A 99 -3.63 21.23 6.24
N ALA A 100 -4.03 21.18 7.51
CA ALA A 100 -5.22 21.87 7.99
C ALA A 100 -5.17 23.38 7.73
N SER A 101 -4.00 23.99 7.89
CA SER A 101 -3.78 25.41 7.63
C SER A 101 -3.85 25.76 6.14
N ILE A 102 -3.32 24.88 5.27
CA ILE A 102 -3.39 25.06 3.80
C ILE A 102 -4.83 24.91 3.31
N GLU A 103 -5.58 23.99 3.89
CA GLU A 103 -6.93 23.60 3.48
C GLU A 103 -8.05 24.39 4.20
N GLU A 104 -7.70 25.37 5.04
CA GLU A 104 -8.66 26.15 5.85
C GLU A 104 -9.75 26.79 4.97
N ASP A 105 -9.32 27.39 3.86
CA ASP A 105 -10.19 28.10 2.91
C ASP A 105 -10.70 27.21 1.76
N ASN A 106 -10.35 25.92 1.75
CA ASN A 106 -10.74 25.04 0.65
C ASN A 106 -12.18 24.54 0.82
N TYR A 107 -12.98 24.79 -0.23
CA TYR A 107 -14.36 24.35 -0.34
C TYR A 107 -14.40 23.10 -1.24
N LEU A 108 -14.56 21.94 -0.61
CA LEU A 108 -14.78 20.69 -1.32
C LEU A 108 -16.22 20.64 -1.86
N ALA A 109 -16.39 20.07 -3.05
CA ALA A 109 -17.71 19.76 -3.60
C ALA A 109 -18.48 18.82 -2.65
N ALA A 110 -19.82 18.87 -2.72
CA ALA A 110 -20.67 18.17 -1.76
C ALA A 110 -20.57 16.63 -1.85
N THR A 111 -20.13 16.10 -2.99
CA THR A 111 -20.10 14.66 -3.27
C THR A 111 -18.85 14.31 -4.07
N LEU A 112 -17.75 14.11 -3.33
CA LEU A 112 -16.50 13.56 -3.85
C LEU A 112 -16.39 12.07 -3.53
N GLY A 113 -15.69 11.33 -4.38
CA GLY A 113 -15.41 9.91 -4.20
C GLY A 113 -14.15 9.49 -4.93
N VAL A 114 -13.71 8.28 -4.64
CA VAL A 114 -12.61 7.62 -5.34
C VAL A 114 -13.04 6.22 -5.73
N ASP A 115 -12.69 5.81 -6.94
CA ASP A 115 -12.87 4.44 -7.42
C ASP A 115 -11.53 3.83 -7.80
N VAL A 116 -11.11 2.79 -7.07
CA VAL A 116 -9.81 2.15 -7.27
C VAL A 116 -9.92 1.15 -8.41
N LEU A 117 -9.09 1.32 -9.43
CA LEU A 117 -9.04 0.44 -10.59
C LEU A 117 -8.14 -0.76 -10.29
N SER A 118 -8.64 -1.70 -9.49
CA SER A 118 -7.86 -2.83 -8.96
C SER A 118 -7.14 -3.66 -10.03
N GLU A 119 -7.58 -3.66 -11.29
CA GLU A 119 -6.91 -4.37 -12.38
C GLU A 119 -5.53 -3.80 -12.75
N TYR A 120 -5.26 -2.54 -12.38
CA TYR A 120 -3.97 -1.87 -12.58
C TYR A 120 -3.11 -1.82 -11.31
N THR A 121 -3.63 -2.28 -10.17
CA THR A 121 -2.86 -2.34 -8.93
C THR A 121 -1.74 -3.37 -9.04
N LYS A 122 -0.53 -2.94 -8.72
CA LYS A 122 0.67 -3.80 -8.61
C LYS A 122 1.28 -3.65 -7.23
N ASN A 123 1.74 -4.75 -6.67
CA ASN A 123 2.55 -4.72 -5.45
C ASN A 123 3.84 -5.47 -5.69
N SER A 124 4.85 -5.03 -4.97
CA SER A 124 6.13 -5.70 -4.78
C SER A 124 6.43 -5.74 -3.28
N GLU A 125 7.67 -6.01 -2.87
CA GLU A 125 8.02 -6.21 -1.46
C GLU A 125 7.96 -4.90 -0.66
N TYR A 126 8.50 -3.82 -1.23
CA TYR A 126 8.59 -2.51 -0.56
C TYR A 126 7.76 -1.43 -1.23
N SER A 127 7.26 -1.68 -2.44
CA SER A 127 6.48 -0.72 -3.21
C SER A 127 5.12 -1.25 -3.65
N SER A 128 4.18 -0.34 -3.86
CA SER A 128 2.93 -0.62 -4.55
C SER A 128 2.56 0.52 -5.49
N LEU A 129 1.86 0.19 -6.55
CA LEU A 129 1.30 1.13 -7.51
C LEU A 129 -0.20 0.92 -7.53
N VAL A 130 -0.98 1.97 -7.27
CA VAL A 130 -2.44 1.92 -7.25
C VAL A 130 -2.98 2.99 -8.20
N VAL A 131 -3.83 2.58 -9.14
CA VAL A 131 -4.53 3.50 -10.04
C VAL A 131 -5.95 3.70 -9.58
N TYR A 132 -6.44 4.94 -9.59
CA TYR A 132 -7.78 5.28 -9.17
C TYR A 132 -8.36 6.46 -9.93
N GLU A 133 -9.68 6.55 -9.94
CA GLU A 133 -10.44 7.65 -10.51
C GLU A 133 -10.98 8.54 -9.38
N ILE A 134 -10.94 9.85 -9.60
CA ILE A 134 -11.59 10.83 -8.73
C ILE A 134 -12.96 11.11 -9.29
N LEU A 135 -13.98 10.97 -8.44
CA LEU A 135 -15.38 11.16 -8.79
C LEU A 135 -15.92 12.45 -8.16
N GLU A 136 -16.63 13.24 -8.94
CA GLU A 136 -17.46 14.35 -8.47
C GLU A 136 -18.89 14.11 -8.96
N ASP A 137 -19.86 14.05 -8.03
CA ASP A 137 -21.25 13.72 -8.33
C ASP A 137 -21.42 12.40 -9.13
N GLY A 138 -20.49 11.46 -8.94
CA GLY A 138 -20.45 10.17 -9.65
C GLY A 138 -19.91 10.23 -11.08
N ALA A 139 -19.46 11.41 -11.55
CA ALA A 139 -18.74 11.55 -12.80
C ALA A 139 -17.23 11.57 -12.56
N ILE A 140 -16.48 10.91 -13.45
CA ILE A 140 -15.01 10.91 -13.41
C ILE A 140 -14.52 12.32 -13.75
N VAL A 141 -13.82 12.94 -12.82
CA VAL A 141 -13.20 14.28 -12.99
C VAL A 141 -11.69 14.21 -13.09
N GLY A 142 -11.08 13.09 -12.69
CA GLY A 142 -9.64 12.88 -12.78
C GLY A 142 -9.29 11.41 -12.64
N MET A 143 -8.06 11.08 -13.02
CA MET A 143 -7.46 9.77 -12.82
C MET A 143 -6.04 9.97 -12.36
N GLU A 144 -5.63 9.21 -11.36
CA GLU A 144 -4.32 9.32 -10.73
C GLU A 144 -3.72 7.94 -10.51
N VAL A 145 -2.40 7.93 -10.44
CA VAL A 145 -1.62 6.79 -9.96
C VAL A 145 -0.89 7.21 -8.70
N ALA A 146 -1.03 6.43 -7.65
CA ALA A 146 -0.23 6.55 -6.44
C ALA A 146 0.86 5.49 -6.42
N ILE A 147 2.04 5.91 -5.99
CA ILE A 147 3.15 5.05 -5.60
C ILE A 147 3.16 5.02 -4.08
N LEU A 148 3.13 3.82 -3.50
CA LEU A 148 3.15 3.59 -2.06
C LEU A 148 4.44 2.87 -1.68
N ILE A 149 4.92 3.16 -0.47
CA ILE A 149 6.07 2.54 0.18
C ILE A 149 5.61 1.76 1.43
N GLU A 150 6.15 0.56 1.67
CA GLU A 150 5.80 -0.27 2.84
C GLU A 150 6.57 0.20 4.09
N GLU A 151 6.13 1.32 4.66
CA GLU A 151 6.74 1.94 5.83
C GLU A 151 6.25 1.26 7.12
N LEU A 152 7.16 0.66 7.89
CA LEU A 152 6.85 -0.06 9.15
C LEU A 152 5.75 -1.12 8.98
N GLY A 153 5.75 -1.80 7.83
CA GLY A 153 4.74 -2.80 7.49
C GLY A 153 3.36 -2.21 7.26
N GLN A 154 3.27 -0.96 6.79
CA GLN A 154 2.03 -0.36 6.28
C GLN A 154 2.28 0.38 4.96
N PRO A 155 1.42 0.19 3.94
CA PRO A 155 1.57 0.93 2.70
C PRO A 155 1.20 2.39 2.94
N ARG A 156 2.13 3.29 2.62
CA ARG A 156 1.97 4.75 2.74
C ARG A 156 2.19 5.41 1.41
N ILE A 157 1.39 6.41 1.09
CA ILE A 157 1.50 7.15 -0.17
C ILE A 157 2.84 7.90 -0.17
N PHE A 158 3.74 7.49 -1.07
CA PHE A 158 5.04 8.11 -1.29
C PHE A 158 4.97 9.21 -2.35
N ASP A 159 4.16 8.99 -3.39
CA ASP A 159 3.90 9.98 -4.42
C ASP A 159 2.57 9.69 -5.12
N PHE A 160 2.01 10.68 -5.80
CA PHE A 160 0.87 10.49 -6.70
C PHE A 160 0.95 11.45 -7.87
N SER A 161 0.44 11.03 -9.02
CA SER A 161 0.49 11.80 -10.26
C SER A 161 -0.77 11.61 -11.08
N GLN A 162 -1.17 12.66 -11.80
CA GLN A 162 -2.27 12.60 -12.73
C GLN A 162 -1.88 11.79 -13.97
N ILE A 163 -2.81 10.95 -14.42
CA ILE A 163 -2.65 10.13 -15.62
C ILE A 163 -3.87 10.28 -16.52
N GLN A 164 -3.71 9.86 -17.76
CA GLN A 164 -4.76 9.77 -18.76
C GLN A 164 -5.09 8.31 -19.06
N SER A 165 -6.31 8.03 -19.49
CA SER A 165 -6.76 6.65 -19.75
C SER A 165 -5.91 5.91 -20.81
N TYR A 166 -5.24 6.62 -21.73
CA TYR A 166 -4.36 6.00 -22.71
C TYR A 166 -3.02 5.51 -22.12
N GLU A 167 -2.68 5.94 -20.90
CA GLU A 167 -1.45 5.58 -20.19
C GLU A 167 -1.61 4.31 -19.35
N LEU A 168 -2.84 3.87 -19.10
CA LEU A 168 -3.16 2.66 -18.32
C LEU A 168 -2.42 1.40 -18.79
N GLN A 169 -2.25 1.24 -20.10
CA GLN A 169 -1.51 0.10 -20.64
C GLN A 169 -0.01 0.19 -20.35
N GLN A 170 0.56 1.40 -20.34
CA GLN A 170 1.97 1.60 -19.98
C GLN A 170 2.20 1.33 -18.50
N ILE A 171 1.23 1.66 -17.64
CA ILE A 171 1.28 1.34 -16.21
C ILE A 171 1.40 -0.17 -15.97
N LEU A 172 0.72 -0.99 -16.78
CA LEU A 172 0.86 -2.45 -16.73
C LEU A 172 2.24 -2.96 -17.14
N GLU A 173 3.05 -2.14 -17.79
CA GLU A 173 4.43 -2.48 -18.19
C GLU A 173 5.48 -2.02 -17.17
N ILE A 174 5.13 -1.14 -16.22
CA ILE A 174 6.06 -0.68 -15.17
C ILE A 174 6.53 -1.87 -14.34
N ASP A 175 7.84 -2.06 -14.29
CA ASP A 175 8.48 -2.96 -13.34
C ASP A 175 8.73 -2.20 -12.03
N LEU A 176 8.41 -2.83 -10.91
CA LEU A 176 8.60 -2.24 -9.58
C LEU A 176 9.95 -2.62 -8.96
N GLU A 177 10.75 -3.46 -9.61
CA GLU A 177 12.05 -3.93 -9.08
C GLU A 177 13.01 -2.78 -8.75
N GLU A 178 13.22 -1.83 -9.67
CA GLU A 178 14.08 -0.65 -9.43
C GLU A 178 13.55 0.24 -8.29
N LEU A 179 12.23 0.29 -8.12
CA LEU A 179 11.60 1.07 -7.06
C LEU A 179 11.76 0.38 -5.70
N ASP A 180 11.65 -0.95 -5.67
CA ASP A 180 11.87 -1.75 -4.48
C ASP A 180 13.30 -1.63 -3.98
N GLU A 181 14.31 -1.70 -4.85
CA GLU A 181 15.72 -1.48 -4.47
C GLU A 181 15.89 -0.10 -3.82
N THR A 182 15.31 0.94 -4.44
CA THR A 182 15.36 2.31 -3.91
C THR A 182 14.66 2.42 -2.55
N PHE A 183 13.51 1.77 -2.39
CA PHE A 183 12.75 1.83 -1.15
C PHE A 183 13.37 0.98 -0.04
N GLU A 184 13.97 -0.14 -0.36
CA GLU A 184 14.74 -0.94 0.58
C GLU A 184 15.90 -0.11 1.16
N GLU A 185 16.67 0.58 0.31
CA GLU A 185 17.74 1.47 0.76
C GLU A 185 17.23 2.62 1.65
N LEU A 186 16.04 3.15 1.38
CA LEU A 186 15.43 4.20 2.18
C LEU A 186 14.91 3.70 3.54
N LEU A 187 14.39 2.47 3.59
CA LEU A 187 13.80 1.88 4.79
C LEU A 187 14.84 1.22 5.70
N ASP A 188 15.89 0.64 5.12
CA ASP A 188 17.00 -0.01 5.81
C ASP A 188 18.33 0.28 5.08
N PRO A 189 18.94 1.46 5.26
CA PRO A 189 20.19 1.80 4.59
C PRO A 189 21.40 0.95 5.03
N ALA A 190 21.24 0.06 6.02
CA ALA A 190 22.27 -0.90 6.42
C ALA A 190 22.24 -2.21 5.59
N SER A 191 21.15 -2.48 4.85
CA SER A 191 21.01 -3.66 3.99
C SER A 191 21.92 -3.59 2.75
N SER A 192 22.17 -2.39 2.21
CA SER A 192 22.98 -2.12 1.01
C SER A 192 24.50 -2.17 1.21
N VAL A 193 24.99 -2.34 2.44
CA VAL A 193 26.44 -2.39 2.76
C VAL A 193 27.01 -3.82 2.64
N ASN A 194 26.18 -4.83 2.37
CA ASN A 194 26.58 -6.25 2.35
C ASN A 194 26.63 -6.92 0.96
N GLU A 195 26.54 -6.17 -0.15
CA GLU A 195 26.76 -6.70 -1.51
C GLU A 195 28.18 -6.45 -2.08
#